data_AF-A0AB73BUE0-F1
#
_entry.id   AF-A0AB73BUE0-F1
#
_cell.length_a   1.000
_cell.length_b   1.000
_cell.length_c   1.000
_cell.angle_alpha   90.00
_cell.angle_beta   90.00
_cell.angle_gamma   90.00
#
_symmetry.space_group_name_H-M   'P 1'
#
loop_
_entity.id
_entity.type
_entity.pdbx_description
1 polymer ?
#
loop_
_entity_poly.entity_id
_entity_poly.type
_entity_poly.pdbx_seq_one_letter_code
_entity_poly.pdbx_strand_id
1 'polypeptide(L)'
;LQKRSKKNEISEKTGKFKKKKRFGKSLSDRAPALLLEIIDRKLGYIGKNILKVNTFKVKASQLNHETNEYEKKSLSKRWVEIVGNKIQRDLYSAFLIKNVKENLEEVNIEKAKKEFKNFVKLHNKEMERIKKSGVKTLKCMGF
;
A
#
# COMPACT_ATOMS: atom_id res chain seq x y z
N LEU A 1 -26.51 9.55 5.25
CA LEU A 1 -26.01 8.94 3.99
C LEU A 1 -25.29 10.00 3.15
N GLN A 2 -24.02 9.79 2.77
CA GLN A 2 -23.23 10.77 1.99
C GLN A 2 -23.88 11.10 0.63
N LYS A 3 -23.56 12.30 0.11
CA LYS A 3 -24.13 12.88 -1.11
C LYS A 3 -23.83 12.02 -2.35
N ARG A 4 -24.83 11.82 -3.21
CA ARG A 4 -24.64 11.18 -4.54
C ARG A 4 -24.00 12.19 -5.51
N SER A 5 -23.21 11.68 -6.45
CA SER A 5 -22.69 12.51 -7.56
C SER A 5 -23.85 13.15 -8.32
N LYS A 6 -23.72 14.44 -8.65
CA LYS A 6 -24.70 15.17 -9.45
C LYS A 6 -24.50 14.96 -10.96
N LYS A 7 -23.27 14.61 -11.40
CA LYS A 7 -22.94 14.42 -12.82
C LYS A 7 -23.69 13.23 -13.42
N ASN A 8 -24.25 13.45 -14.60
CA ASN A 8 -24.75 12.41 -15.50
C ASN A 8 -23.63 12.08 -16.48
N GLU A 9 -23.18 10.82 -16.49
CA GLU A 9 -22.17 10.35 -17.44
C GLU A 9 -22.78 9.25 -18.31
N ILE A 10 -22.48 9.24 -19.60
CA ILE A 10 -22.87 8.16 -20.52
C ILE A 10 -21.70 7.16 -20.61
N SER A 11 -21.99 5.87 -20.69
CA SER A 11 -20.98 4.83 -20.86
C SER A 11 -20.57 4.70 -22.32
N GLU A 12 -19.31 4.97 -22.65
CA GLU A 12 -18.75 4.79 -24.01
C GLU A 12 -18.90 3.36 -24.54
N LYS A 13 -18.92 2.36 -23.65
CA LYS A 13 -19.09 0.94 -24.03
C LYS A 13 -20.52 0.52 -24.33
N THR A 14 -21.52 1.19 -23.75
CA THR A 14 -22.92 0.69 -23.77
C THR A 14 -23.93 1.73 -24.22
N GLY A 15 -23.53 2.99 -24.39
CA GLY A 15 -24.42 4.11 -24.76
C GLY A 15 -25.41 4.53 -23.65
N LYS A 16 -25.46 3.82 -22.52
CA LYS A 16 -26.43 4.05 -21.44
C LYS A 16 -25.87 5.00 -20.36
N PHE A 17 -26.77 5.70 -19.67
CA PHE A 17 -26.41 6.51 -18.50
C PHE A 17 -25.80 5.65 -17.38
N LYS A 18 -24.62 6.04 -16.90
CA LYS A 18 -23.97 5.42 -15.75
C LYS A 18 -24.76 5.72 -14.48
N LYS A 19 -24.85 4.71 -13.60
CA LYS A 19 -25.42 4.88 -12.26
C LYS A 19 -24.62 5.92 -11.47
N LYS A 20 -25.30 6.94 -10.94
CA LYS A 20 -24.70 7.95 -10.04
C LYS A 20 -24.08 7.28 -8.83
N LYS A 21 -22.76 7.37 -8.70
CA LYS A 21 -22.02 6.82 -7.56
C LYS A 21 -22.27 7.67 -6.31
N ARG A 22 -22.28 7.01 -5.15
CA ARG A 22 -22.26 7.66 -3.83
C ARG A 22 -20.84 7.58 -3.28
N PHE A 23 -20.31 8.71 -2.83
CA PHE A 23 -19.04 8.71 -2.11
C PHE A 23 -19.17 7.84 -0.85
N GLY A 24 -18.11 7.13 -0.47
CA GLY A 24 -18.11 6.26 0.70
C GLY A 24 -18.80 4.91 0.55
N LYS A 25 -19.43 4.56 -0.59
CA LYS A 25 -20.01 3.22 -0.78
C LYS A 25 -18.96 2.11 -0.53
N SER A 26 -17.78 2.23 -1.13
CA SER A 26 -16.69 1.26 -0.92
C SER A 26 -16.14 1.25 0.50
N LEU A 27 -16.19 2.38 1.21
CA LEU A 27 -15.78 2.46 2.62
C LEU A 27 -16.79 1.72 3.51
N SER A 28 -18.08 1.87 3.23
CA SER A 28 -19.15 1.12 3.89
C SER A 28 -19.04 -0.37 3.58
N ASP A 29 -18.84 -0.74 2.32
CA ASP A 29 -18.81 -2.13 1.87
C ASP A 29 -17.56 -2.87 2.39
N ARG A 30 -16.41 -2.18 2.56
CA ARG A 30 -15.14 -2.80 2.98
C ARG A 30 -14.80 -2.59 4.46
N ALA A 31 -15.50 -1.69 5.15
CA ALA A 31 -15.35 -1.39 6.58
C ALA A 31 -13.90 -1.33 7.11
N PRO A 32 -12.98 -0.56 6.49
CA PRO A 32 -11.56 -0.57 6.86
C PRO A 32 -11.31 -0.09 8.30
N ALA A 33 -12.16 0.80 8.84
CA ALA A 33 -12.08 1.25 10.22
C ALA A 33 -12.38 0.12 11.22
N LEU A 34 -13.41 -0.69 10.93
CA LEU A 34 -13.76 -1.86 11.74
C LEU A 34 -12.63 -2.91 11.71
N LEU A 35 -12.00 -3.11 10.55
CA LEU A 35 -10.84 -4.00 10.47
C LEU A 35 -9.71 -3.53 11.38
N LEU A 36 -9.38 -2.24 11.37
CA LEU A 36 -8.35 -1.67 12.25
C LEU A 36 -8.73 -1.84 13.73
N GLU A 37 -9.98 -1.59 14.09
CA GLU A 37 -10.48 -1.76 15.46
C GLU A 37 -10.39 -3.22 15.93
N ILE A 38 -10.77 -4.18 15.08
CA ILE A 38 -10.65 -5.61 15.39
C ILE A 38 -9.19 -6.01 15.59
N ILE A 39 -8.28 -5.52 14.74
CA ILE A 39 -6.85 -5.79 14.87
C ILE A 39 -6.32 -5.20 16.17
N ASP A 40 -6.62 -3.94 16.48
CA ASP A 40 -6.15 -3.25 17.68
C ASP A 40 -6.63 -3.94 18.96
N ARG A 41 -7.92 -4.32 19.00
CA ARG A 41 -8.49 -5.12 20.11
C ARG A 41 -7.75 -6.45 20.29
N LYS A 42 -7.49 -7.18 19.21
CA LYS A 42 -6.77 -8.48 19.27
C LYS A 42 -5.31 -8.31 19.68
N LEU A 43 -4.66 -7.22 19.26
CA LEU A 43 -3.32 -6.89 19.73
C LEU A 43 -3.31 -6.55 21.23
N GLY A 44 -4.36 -5.89 21.72
CA GLY A 44 -4.52 -5.59 23.14
C GLY A 44 -4.50 -6.84 24.03
N TYR A 45 -5.04 -7.96 23.56
CA TYR A 45 -5.00 -9.25 24.29
C TYR A 45 -3.58 -9.79 24.51
N ILE A 46 -2.61 -9.36 23.72
CA ILE A 46 -1.19 -9.72 23.84
C ILE A 46 -0.31 -8.54 24.27
N GLY A 47 -0.91 -7.47 24.81
CA GLY A 47 -0.20 -6.27 25.27
C GLY A 47 0.42 -5.45 24.15
N LYS A 48 -0.12 -5.51 22.93
CA LYS A 48 0.33 -4.73 21.76
C LYS A 48 -0.76 -3.78 21.28
N ASN A 49 -0.39 -2.83 20.43
CA ASN A 49 -1.29 -1.84 19.85
C ASN A 49 -0.88 -1.49 18.41
N ILE A 50 -1.79 -0.89 17.64
CA ILE A 50 -1.49 -0.35 16.31
C ILE A 50 -0.80 1.00 16.43
N LEU A 51 0.36 1.14 15.81
CA LEU A 51 1.01 2.43 15.60
C LEU A 51 0.51 3.06 14.29
N LYS A 52 -0.03 4.28 14.38
CA LYS A 52 -0.57 5.02 13.21
C LYS A 52 0.49 5.96 12.66
N VAL A 53 1.01 5.62 11.48
CA VAL A 53 1.97 6.44 10.76
C VAL A 53 1.29 7.62 10.06
N ASN A 54 1.93 8.79 10.08
CA ASN A 54 1.48 9.95 9.32
C ASN A 54 1.71 9.71 7.82
N THR A 55 0.69 9.20 7.14
CA THR A 55 0.75 8.82 5.73
C THR A 55 1.00 10.01 4.79
N PHE A 56 0.57 11.22 5.19
CA PHE A 56 0.78 12.45 4.42
C PHE A 56 2.22 12.93 4.46
N LYS A 57 2.91 12.77 5.59
CA LYS A 57 4.33 13.13 5.72
C LYS A 57 5.23 12.05 5.12
N VAL A 58 5.01 10.78 5.48
CA VAL A 58 5.87 9.66 5.06
C VAL A 58 5.80 9.39 3.56
N LYS A 59 4.61 9.47 2.94
CA LYS A 59 4.39 9.19 1.49
C LYS A 59 5.17 7.95 0.98
N ALA A 60 5.09 6.84 1.71
CA ALA A 60 5.93 5.64 1.47
C ALA A 60 5.84 5.04 0.05
N SER A 61 4.74 5.25 -0.67
CA SER A 61 4.62 4.80 -2.07
C SER A 61 5.45 5.61 -3.06
N GLN A 62 5.92 6.79 -2.65
CA GLN A 62 6.63 7.75 -3.48
C GLN A 62 8.13 7.83 -3.14
N LEU A 63 8.51 7.62 -1.88
CA LEU A 63 9.88 7.76 -1.40
C LEU A 63 10.85 6.71 -1.99
N ASN A 64 12.03 7.15 -2.43
CA ASN A 64 13.20 6.32 -2.65
C ASN A 64 14.18 6.50 -1.48
N HIS A 65 14.49 5.44 -0.74
CA HIS A 65 15.37 5.54 0.43
C HIS A 65 16.84 5.73 0.05
N GLU A 66 17.23 5.45 -1.20
CA GLU A 66 18.62 5.65 -1.63
C GLU A 66 18.91 7.12 -1.90
N THR A 67 18.07 7.77 -2.72
CA THR A 67 18.20 9.18 -3.11
C THR A 67 17.50 10.14 -2.17
N ASN A 68 16.65 9.63 -1.27
CA ASN A 68 15.77 10.42 -0.40
C ASN A 68 14.78 11.33 -1.16
N GLU A 69 14.43 10.95 -2.39
CA GLU A 69 13.51 11.71 -3.24
C GLU A 69 12.12 11.09 -3.29
N TYR A 70 11.13 11.92 -3.59
CA TYR A 70 9.73 11.51 -3.72
C TYR A 70 9.28 11.55 -5.18
N GLU A 71 9.01 10.38 -5.75
CA GLU A 71 8.51 10.24 -7.12
C GLU A 71 7.05 9.75 -7.11
N LYS A 72 6.14 10.50 -7.74
CA LYS A 72 4.76 10.05 -7.92
C LYS A 72 4.71 8.96 -8.99
N LYS A 73 4.29 7.76 -8.58
CA LYS A 73 4.14 6.60 -9.47
C LYS A 73 2.69 6.40 -9.87
N SER A 74 2.46 5.97 -11.11
CA SER A 74 1.13 5.58 -11.58
C SER A 74 0.65 4.32 -10.86
N LEU A 75 -0.68 4.17 -10.71
CA LEU A 75 -1.26 2.99 -10.06
C LEU A 75 -0.97 1.69 -10.81
N SER A 76 -0.76 1.77 -12.14
CA SER A 76 -0.40 0.64 -13.00
C SER A 76 1.04 0.16 -12.81
N LYS A 77 1.96 1.03 -12.38
CA LYS A 77 3.37 0.67 -12.10
C LYS A 77 3.46 -0.06 -10.76
N ARG A 78 3.34 -1.40 -10.79
CA ARG A 78 3.39 -2.30 -9.61
C ARG A 78 4.78 -2.71 -9.17
N TRP A 79 5.77 -2.48 -10.01
CA TRP A 79 7.17 -2.79 -9.78
C TRP A 79 8.00 -1.50 -9.83
N VAL A 80 8.98 -1.40 -8.95
CA VAL A 80 9.92 -0.29 -8.85
C VAL A 80 11.34 -0.83 -8.87
N GLU A 81 12.24 -0.08 -9.49
CA GLU A 81 13.67 -0.36 -9.44
C GLU A 81 14.31 0.48 -8.34
N ILE A 82 14.98 -0.18 -7.40
CA ILE A 82 15.65 0.45 -6.26
C ILE A 82 17.03 -0.19 -6.13
N VAL A 83 18.09 0.60 -6.29
CA VAL A 83 19.49 0.13 -6.22
C VAL A 83 19.70 -1.11 -7.11
N GLY A 84 19.25 -1.05 -8.37
CA GLY A 84 19.35 -2.15 -9.35
C GLY A 84 18.47 -3.37 -9.07
N ASN A 85 17.60 -3.33 -8.05
CA ASN A 85 16.71 -4.43 -7.70
C ASN A 85 15.27 -4.12 -8.12
N LYS A 86 14.62 -5.07 -8.81
CA LYS A 86 13.19 -4.98 -9.16
C LYS A 86 12.32 -5.45 -7.99
N ILE A 87 11.72 -4.50 -7.29
CA ILE A 87 10.93 -4.73 -6.07
C ILE A 87 9.44 -4.47 -6.32
N GLN A 88 8.58 -5.27 -5.71
CA GLN A 88 7.14 -5.04 -5.71
C GLN A 88 6.82 -3.78 -4.87
N ARG A 89 6.09 -2.84 -5.47
CA ARG A 89 5.88 -1.49 -4.92
C ARG A 89 5.21 -1.49 -3.54
N ASP A 90 4.20 -2.31 -3.34
CA ASP A 90 3.42 -2.32 -2.10
C ASP A 90 4.24 -2.94 -0.94
N LEU A 91 5.07 -3.97 -1.22
CA LEU A 91 6.05 -4.54 -0.30
C LEU A 91 7.15 -3.53 0.05
N TYR A 92 7.61 -2.76 -0.94
CA TYR A 92 8.57 -1.68 -0.70
C TYR A 92 7.99 -0.58 0.19
N SER A 93 6.73 -0.18 -0.01
CA SER A 93 6.06 0.77 0.89
C SER A 93 5.93 0.21 2.31
N ALA A 94 5.62 -1.07 2.47
CA ALA A 94 5.58 -1.71 3.80
C ALA A 94 6.97 -1.74 4.46
N PHE A 95 8.03 -1.98 3.69
CA PHE A 95 9.41 -1.91 4.17
C PHE A 95 9.78 -0.51 4.67
N LEU A 96 9.38 0.55 3.97
CA LEU A 96 9.59 1.92 4.41
C LEU A 96 8.78 2.26 5.67
N ILE A 97 7.52 1.80 5.74
CA ILE A 97 6.67 1.98 6.93
C ILE A 97 7.26 1.26 8.15
N LYS A 98 7.84 0.07 7.99
CA LYS A 98 8.55 -0.64 9.07
C LYS A 98 9.74 0.17 9.61
N ASN A 99 10.34 0.99 8.77
CA ASN A 99 11.56 1.76 9.07
C ASN A 99 11.28 3.24 9.37
N VAL A 100 10.06 3.61 9.78
CA VAL A 100 9.79 4.96 10.28
C VAL A 100 10.51 5.25 11.59
N LYS A 101 10.82 6.52 11.82
CA LYS A 101 11.31 6.99 13.13
C LYS A 101 10.20 6.90 14.18
N GLU A 102 10.57 7.03 15.44
CA GLU A 102 9.64 6.97 16.58
C GLU A 102 8.57 8.05 16.55
N ASN A 103 8.83 9.17 15.87
CA ASN A 103 7.83 10.22 15.63
C ASN A 103 6.70 9.77 14.68
N LEU A 104 6.87 8.66 13.95
CA LEU A 104 5.92 8.11 12.98
C LEU A 104 5.62 9.04 11.79
N GLU A 105 6.50 10.00 11.49
CA GLU A 105 6.28 11.02 10.47
C GLU A 105 7.24 10.93 9.28
N GLU A 106 8.38 10.28 9.47
CA GLU A 106 9.44 10.19 8.47
C GLU A 106 10.16 8.85 8.53
N VAL A 107 10.76 8.45 7.42
CA VAL A 107 11.52 7.20 7.33
C VAL A 107 12.93 7.41 7.89
N ASN A 108 13.39 6.49 8.72
CA ASN A 108 14.79 6.41 9.10
C ASN A 108 15.59 5.83 7.93
N ILE A 109 16.17 6.72 7.12
CA ILE A 109 16.89 6.38 5.89
C ILE A 109 18.11 5.50 6.17
N GLU A 110 18.89 5.80 7.21
CA GLU A 110 20.07 5.01 7.57
C GLU A 110 19.69 3.57 7.95
N LYS A 111 18.63 3.40 8.74
CA LYS A 111 18.09 2.09 9.10
C LYS A 111 17.57 1.36 7.87
N ALA A 112 16.84 2.04 6.99
CA ALA A 112 16.37 1.48 5.73
C ALA A 112 17.53 0.99 4.87
N LYS A 113 18.59 1.79 4.67
CA LYS A 113 19.78 1.37 3.91
C LYS A 113 20.44 0.12 4.51
N LYS A 114 20.60 0.07 5.84
CA LYS A 114 21.17 -1.09 6.56
C LYS A 114 20.33 -2.35 6.39
N GLU A 115 19.01 -2.24 6.46
CA GLU A 115 18.09 -3.39 6.36
C GLU A 115 17.80 -3.83 4.91
N PHE A 116 18.05 -2.98 3.92
CA PHE A 116 17.59 -3.17 2.54
C PHE A 116 18.08 -4.48 1.92
N LYS A 117 19.36 -4.83 2.11
CA LYS A 117 19.94 -6.08 1.58
C LYS A 117 19.18 -7.32 2.07
N ASN A 118 18.81 -7.36 3.35
CA ASN A 118 18.05 -8.47 3.91
C ASN A 118 16.60 -8.48 3.39
N PHE A 119 15.98 -7.30 3.27
CA PHE A 119 14.66 -7.17 2.68
C PHE A 119 14.62 -7.71 1.25
N VAL A 120 15.58 -7.34 0.39
CA VAL A 120 15.68 -7.83 -1.00
C VAL A 120 15.75 -9.36 -1.04
N LYS A 121 16.58 -9.97 -0.18
CA LYS A 121 16.71 -11.43 -0.09
C LYS A 121 15.38 -12.10 0.24
N LEU A 122 14.66 -11.60 1.24
CA LEU A 122 13.36 -12.15 1.67
C LEU A 122 12.27 -11.89 0.62
N HIS A 123 12.25 -10.69 0.04
CA HIS A 123 11.35 -10.33 -1.06
C HIS A 123 11.50 -11.30 -2.23
N ASN A 124 12.70 -11.52 -2.73
CA ASN A 124 12.92 -12.37 -3.89
C ASN A 124 12.52 -13.82 -3.62
N LYS A 125 12.83 -14.34 -2.42
CA LYS A 125 12.39 -15.67 -1.98
C LYS A 125 10.86 -15.78 -2.00
N GLU A 126 10.17 -14.76 -1.51
CA GLU A 126 8.72 -14.75 -1.45
C GLU A 126 8.08 -14.63 -2.84
N MET A 127 8.63 -13.80 -3.72
CA MET A 127 8.14 -13.68 -5.09
C MET A 127 8.30 -14.98 -5.87
N GLU A 128 9.41 -15.69 -5.68
CA GLU A 128 9.62 -17.01 -6.28
C GLU A 128 8.65 -18.06 -5.70
N ARG A 129 8.39 -18.04 -4.38
CA ARG A 129 7.37 -18.89 -3.76
C ARG A 129 6.01 -18.66 -4.39
N ILE A 130 5.58 -17.40 -4.53
CA ILE A 130 4.28 -17.04 -5.08
C ILE A 130 4.15 -17.50 -6.53
N LYS A 131 5.16 -17.25 -7.37
CA LYS A 131 5.16 -17.70 -8.78
C LYS A 131 5.05 -19.22 -8.89
N LYS A 132 5.75 -19.97 -8.04
CA LYS A 132 5.73 -21.44 -8.05
C LYS A 132 4.48 -22.04 -7.44
N SER A 133 3.76 -21.30 -6.59
CA SER A 133 2.60 -21.81 -5.86
C SER A 133 1.41 -22.20 -6.75
N GLY A 134 1.35 -21.72 -8.00
CA GLY A 134 0.21 -21.92 -8.89
C GLY A 134 -1.08 -21.23 -8.42
N VAL A 135 -1.03 -20.50 -7.31
CA VAL A 135 -2.20 -19.81 -6.74
C VAL A 135 -2.48 -18.55 -7.54
N LYS A 136 -3.77 -18.32 -7.85
CA LYS A 136 -4.22 -17.08 -8.48
C LYS A 136 -3.89 -15.89 -7.58
N THR A 137 -2.97 -15.05 -8.02
CA THR A 137 -2.54 -13.88 -7.26
C THR A 137 -3.51 -12.71 -7.40
N LEU A 138 -3.47 -11.81 -6.42
CA LEU A 138 -4.23 -10.56 -6.50
C LEU A 138 -3.68 -9.70 -7.64
N LYS A 139 -4.56 -8.99 -8.37
CA LYS A 139 -4.17 -8.05 -9.44
C LYS A 139 -3.16 -6.99 -8.99
N CYS A 140 -3.06 -6.72 -7.69
CA CYS A 140 -2.09 -5.77 -7.15
C CYS A 140 -0.64 -6.27 -7.18
N MET A 141 -0.43 -7.59 -7.27
CA MET A 141 0.89 -8.19 -7.29
C MET A 141 1.63 -7.95 -8.61
N GLY A 142 0.91 -7.66 -9.70
CA GLY A 142 1.50 -7.28 -10.98
C GLY A 142 2.26 -8.41 -11.68
N PHE A 143 1.79 -9.65 -11.49
CA PHE A 143 2.12 -10.79 -12.35
C PHE A 143 1.19 -10.82 -13.56
#